data_AF-A0A2H0XBH0-F1
#
_entry.id   AF-A0A2H0XBH0-F1
#
_cell.length_a   1.000
_cell.length_b   1.000
_cell.length_c   1.000
_cell.angle_alpha   90.00
_cell.angle_beta   90.00
_cell.angle_gamma   90.00
#
_symmetry.space_group_name_H-M   'P 1'
#
loop_
_entity.id
_entity.type
_entity.pdbx_description
1 polymer ?
#
loop_
_entity_poly.entity_id
_entity_poly.type
_entity_poly.pdbx_seq_one_letter_code
_entity_poly.pdbx_strand_id
1 'polypeptide(L)'
;MKFMKKSSGFTLVELLIVISLIGILTGVTVSVINPKKQRNVAEDGVRQSNLEKYALGIEAYANANGSYPPTITDTTPADNKPDDAEVATFISRIPKDEPTSGVTYPYTVAADKASFGVYVNKVSETGKCFKYLSVWGKIKVCPSANCTEIVDNVACI
;
A
#
# COMPACT_ATOMS: atom_id res chain seq x y z
N MET A 1 -51.84 -18.98 43.88
CA MET A 1 -52.16 -17.85 42.96
C MET A 1 -51.33 -18.02 41.70
N LYS A 2 -51.97 -18.24 40.54
CA LYS A 2 -51.30 -18.56 39.27
C LYS A 2 -51.32 -17.31 38.40
N PHE A 3 -50.16 -16.68 38.21
CA PHE A 3 -50.04 -15.50 37.34
C PHE A 3 -50.15 -15.93 35.88
N MET A 4 -51.24 -15.58 35.20
CA MET A 4 -51.35 -15.71 33.74
C MET A 4 -50.42 -14.71 33.05
N LYS A 5 -49.33 -15.21 32.45
CA LYS A 5 -48.47 -14.43 31.56
C LYS A 5 -49.23 -14.11 30.27
N LYS A 6 -49.55 -12.84 30.04
CA LYS A 6 -50.10 -12.34 28.78
C LYS A 6 -48.97 -12.36 27.73
N SER A 7 -49.02 -13.29 26.79
CA SER A 7 -48.13 -13.29 25.62
C SER A 7 -48.56 -12.15 24.70
N SER A 8 -47.75 -11.10 24.59
CA SER A 8 -47.92 -10.04 23.60
C SER A 8 -47.14 -10.44 22.34
N GLY A 9 -47.85 -10.80 21.27
CA GLY A 9 -47.25 -11.04 19.96
C GLY A 9 -47.08 -9.72 19.19
N PHE A 10 -46.07 -9.66 18.33
CA PHE A 10 -45.89 -8.56 17.36
C PHE A 10 -47.05 -8.54 16.37
N THR A 11 -47.57 -7.34 16.03
CA THR A 11 -48.51 -7.22 14.91
C THR A 11 -47.78 -7.26 13.58
N LEU A 12 -48.47 -7.73 12.53
CA LEU A 12 -47.93 -7.73 11.16
C LEU A 12 -47.56 -6.32 10.69
N VAL A 13 -48.31 -5.30 11.14
CA VAL A 13 -48.06 -3.90 10.79
C VAL A 13 -46.76 -3.39 11.41
N GLU A 14 -46.49 -3.74 12.67
CA GLU A 14 -45.24 -3.38 13.33
C GLU A 14 -44.04 -4.01 12.63
N LEU A 15 -44.15 -5.27 12.20
CA LEU A 15 -43.06 -5.91 11.46
C LEU A 15 -42.86 -5.28 10.08
N LEU A 16 -43.94 -4.87 9.40
CA LEU A 16 -43.90 -4.23 8.09
C LEU A 16 -43.24 -2.84 8.12
N ILE A 17 -43.52 -2.05 9.16
CA ILE A 17 -42.91 -0.72 9.33
C ILE A 17 -41.40 -0.87 9.64
N VAL A 18 -41.00 -1.88 10.40
CA VAL A 18 -39.58 -2.08 10.74
C VAL A 18 -38.75 -2.44 9.51
N ILE A 19 -39.23 -3.37 8.67
CA ILE A 19 -38.49 -3.74 7.45
C ILE A 19 -38.42 -2.58 6.44
N SER A 20 -39.46 -1.74 6.36
CA SER A 20 -39.45 -0.58 5.47
C SER A 20 -38.48 0.50 5.97
N LEU A 21 -38.41 0.74 7.27
CA LEU A 21 -37.44 1.66 7.88
C LEU A 21 -36.00 1.16 7.73
N ILE A 22 -35.74 -0.14 7.94
CA ILE A 22 -34.40 -0.73 7.70
C ILE A 22 -34.01 -0.57 6.22
N GLY A 23 -34.93 -0.77 5.28
CA GLY A 23 -34.69 -0.56 3.85
C GLY A 23 -34.29 0.88 3.50
N ILE A 24 -34.96 1.87 4.07
CA ILE A 24 -34.65 3.29 3.84
C ILE A 24 -33.29 3.66 4.43
N LEU A 25 -33.02 3.27 5.69
CA LEU A 25 -31.77 3.59 6.37
C LEU A 25 -30.56 2.90 5.72
N THR A 26 -30.71 1.65 5.27
CA THR A 26 -29.65 0.92 4.58
C THR A 26 -29.33 1.53 3.21
N GLY A 27 -30.33 2.03 2.48
CA GLY A 27 -30.12 2.74 1.21
C GLY A 27 -29.30 4.02 1.35
N VAL A 28 -29.60 4.84 2.37
CA VAL A 28 -28.89 6.13 2.59
C VAL A 28 -27.45 5.91 3.06
N THR A 29 -27.21 4.95 3.94
CA THR A 29 -25.88 4.72 4.53
C THR A 29 -24.83 4.27 3.51
N VAL A 30 -25.18 3.39 2.57
CA VAL A 30 -24.27 2.93 1.51
C VAL A 30 -23.91 4.07 0.53
N SER A 31 -24.81 5.04 0.32
CA SER A 31 -24.53 6.19 -0.55
C SER A 31 -23.53 7.18 0.06
N VAL A 32 -23.40 7.22 1.39
CA VAL A 32 -22.54 8.18 2.10
C VAL A 32 -21.11 7.65 2.23
N ILE A 33 -20.95 6.34 2.42
CA ILE A 33 -19.63 5.71 2.47
C ILE A 33 -19.20 5.47 1.02
N ASN A 34 -18.09 6.07 0.58
CA ASN A 34 -17.50 5.76 -0.72
C ASN A 34 -16.47 4.63 -0.54
N PRO A 35 -16.87 3.34 -0.61
CA PRO A 35 -15.99 2.20 -0.29
C PRO A 35 -14.77 2.14 -1.21
N LYS A 36 -14.89 2.61 -2.45
CA LYS A 36 -13.79 2.67 -3.40
C LYS A 36 -12.67 3.58 -2.92
N LYS A 37 -13.02 4.77 -2.41
CA LYS A 37 -12.02 5.70 -1.87
C LYS A 37 -11.29 5.11 -0.66
N GLN A 38 -12.03 4.46 0.24
CA GLN A 38 -11.43 3.85 1.43
C GLN A 38 -10.51 2.67 1.09
N ARG A 39 -10.90 1.85 0.11
CA ARG A 39 -10.04 0.78 -0.40
C ARG A 39 -8.74 1.35 -1.00
N ASN A 40 -8.81 2.40 -1.79
CA ASN A 40 -7.62 3.01 -2.38
C ASN A 40 -6.64 3.54 -1.31
N VAL A 41 -7.15 4.14 -0.23
CA VAL A 41 -6.31 4.60 0.88
C VAL A 41 -5.67 3.43 1.62
N ALA A 42 -6.41 2.33 1.83
CA ALA A 42 -5.85 1.12 2.43
C ALA A 42 -4.76 0.49 1.56
N GLU A 43 -4.97 0.44 0.24
CA GLU A 43 -3.97 -0.04 -0.72
C GLU A 43 -2.70 0.82 -0.69
N ASP A 44 -2.84 2.15 -0.61
CA ASP A 44 -1.70 3.06 -0.47
C ASP A 44 -0.92 2.83 0.83
N GLY A 45 -1.59 2.49 1.93
CA GLY A 45 -0.92 2.13 3.19
C GLY A 45 -0.06 0.87 3.07
N VAL A 46 -0.56 -0.16 2.37
CA VAL A 46 0.22 -1.37 2.08
C VAL A 46 1.42 -1.03 1.19
N ARG A 47 1.20 -0.23 0.13
CA ARG A 47 2.27 0.22 -0.77
C ARG A 47 3.37 0.96 -0.02
N GLN A 48 3.01 1.86 0.88
CA GLN A 48 3.96 2.61 1.68
C GLN A 48 4.79 1.68 2.60
N SER A 49 4.14 0.74 3.30
CA SER A 49 4.86 -0.20 4.19
C SER A 49 5.78 -1.14 3.42
N ASN A 50 5.36 -1.62 2.26
CA ASN A 50 6.18 -2.46 1.38
C ASN A 50 7.38 -1.68 0.84
N LEU A 51 7.17 -0.44 0.41
CA LEU A 51 8.24 0.45 -0.05
C LEU A 51 9.28 0.69 1.06
N GLU A 52 8.81 0.94 2.29
CA GLU A 52 9.67 1.19 3.45
C GLU A 52 10.54 -0.03 3.78
N LYS A 53 9.93 -1.22 3.91
CA LYS A 53 10.67 -2.46 4.19
C LYS A 53 11.70 -2.75 3.10
N TYR A 54 11.33 -2.52 1.84
CA TYR A 54 12.24 -2.74 0.73
C TYR A 54 13.42 -1.77 0.73
N ALA A 55 13.16 -0.47 0.93
CA ALA A 55 14.19 0.55 1.07
C ALA A 55 15.15 0.23 2.24
N LEU A 56 14.63 -0.17 3.39
CA LEU A 56 15.45 -0.55 4.54
C LEU A 56 16.36 -1.75 4.26
N GLY A 57 15.89 -2.75 3.50
CA GLY A 57 16.74 -3.87 3.08
C GLY A 57 17.88 -3.45 2.15
N ILE A 58 17.61 -2.49 1.25
CA ILE A 58 18.63 -1.91 0.35
C ILE A 58 19.66 -1.10 1.16
N GLU A 59 19.21 -0.30 2.12
CA GLU A 59 20.11 0.44 3.02
C GLU A 59 20.96 -0.53 3.87
N ALA A 60 20.39 -1.63 4.35
CA ALA A 60 21.13 -2.65 5.10
C ALA A 60 22.24 -3.28 4.26
N TYR A 61 21.98 -3.58 2.98
CA TYR A 61 23.00 -4.05 2.05
C TYR A 61 24.15 -3.04 1.91
N ALA A 62 23.82 -1.76 1.68
CA ALA A 62 24.85 -0.73 1.50
C ALA A 62 25.67 -0.48 2.77
N ASN A 63 25.05 -0.58 3.95
CA ASN A 63 25.75 -0.50 5.23
C ASN A 63 26.77 -1.64 5.41
N ALA A 64 26.50 -2.83 4.86
CA ALA A 64 27.42 -3.96 4.94
C ALA A 64 28.51 -3.94 3.85
N ASN A 65 28.15 -3.52 2.63
CA ASN A 65 29.00 -3.65 1.44
C ASN A 65 29.61 -2.32 0.94
N GLY A 66 29.26 -1.20 1.56
CA GLY A 66 29.78 0.14 1.24
C GLY A 66 29.22 0.77 -0.04
N SER A 67 28.34 0.09 -0.77
CA SER A 67 27.67 0.62 -1.97
C SER A 67 26.31 -0.05 -2.19
N TYR A 68 25.42 0.61 -2.92
CA TYR A 68 24.12 0.04 -3.27
C TYR A 68 24.23 -1.05 -4.35
N PRO A 69 23.34 -2.07 -4.36
CA PRO A 69 23.35 -3.11 -5.37
C PRO A 69 23.26 -2.50 -6.78
N PRO A 70 24.06 -2.96 -7.76
CA PRO A 70 23.99 -2.43 -9.13
C PRO A 70 22.63 -2.71 -9.78
N THR A 71 22.05 -3.87 -9.46
CA THR A 71 20.77 -4.35 -9.96
C THR A 71 20.10 -5.15 -8.87
N ILE A 72 18.77 -5.08 -8.79
CA ILE A 72 17.94 -5.98 -7.99
C ILE A 72 16.90 -6.57 -8.93
N THR A 73 17.13 -7.80 -9.37
CA THR A 73 16.27 -8.50 -10.32
C THR A 73 15.61 -9.71 -9.68
N ASP A 74 14.34 -9.91 -9.99
CA ASP A 74 13.60 -11.13 -9.69
C ASP A 74 13.53 -11.97 -10.97
N THR A 75 14.53 -12.84 -11.19
CA THR A 75 14.56 -13.72 -12.37
C THR A 75 13.80 -15.03 -12.14
N THR A 76 13.34 -15.30 -10.91
CA THR A 76 12.55 -16.48 -10.55
C THR A 76 11.23 -16.05 -9.87
N PRO A 77 10.16 -15.83 -10.66
CA PRO A 77 8.91 -15.21 -10.19
C PRO A 77 8.17 -15.95 -9.06
N ALA A 78 8.61 -17.14 -8.65
CA ALA A 78 7.94 -17.95 -7.64
C ALA A 78 8.07 -17.34 -6.23
N ASP A 79 9.23 -16.78 -5.90
CA ASP A 79 9.55 -16.41 -4.51
C ASP A 79 9.68 -14.89 -4.30
N ASN A 80 9.61 -14.08 -5.36
CA ASN A 80 9.84 -12.64 -5.33
C ASN A 80 11.14 -12.27 -4.59
N LYS A 81 12.24 -12.96 -4.90
CA LYS A 81 13.51 -12.82 -4.19
C LYS A 81 14.58 -12.32 -5.15
N PRO A 82 15.56 -11.51 -4.69
CA PRO A 82 16.71 -11.17 -5.53
C PRO A 82 17.43 -12.43 -5.99
N ASP A 83 17.84 -12.42 -7.26
CA ASP A 83 18.63 -13.45 -7.92
C ASP A 83 20.06 -13.52 -7.37
N ASP A 84 20.64 -12.37 -7.06
CA ASP A 84 21.93 -12.26 -6.38
C ASP A 84 21.82 -12.78 -4.93
N ALA A 85 22.61 -13.81 -4.62
CA ALA A 85 22.60 -14.47 -3.32
C ALA A 85 23.03 -13.55 -2.17
N GLU A 86 23.93 -12.61 -2.45
CA GLU A 86 24.41 -11.64 -1.47
C GLU A 86 23.32 -10.61 -1.17
N VAL A 87 22.72 -10.03 -2.23
CA VAL A 87 21.60 -9.08 -2.09
C VAL A 87 20.43 -9.71 -1.33
N ALA A 88 20.15 -10.98 -1.61
CA ALA A 88 19.04 -11.68 -1.00
C ALA A 88 19.22 -12.05 0.48
N THR A 89 20.42 -11.88 1.04
CA THR A 89 20.64 -12.00 2.49
C THR A 89 20.06 -10.80 3.26
N PHE A 90 20.01 -9.63 2.61
CA PHE A 90 19.49 -8.38 3.19
C PHE A 90 18.05 -8.10 2.74
N ILE A 91 17.72 -8.47 1.50
CA ILE A 91 16.41 -8.28 0.91
C ILE A 91 15.76 -9.65 0.79
N SER A 92 15.05 -10.08 1.83
CA SER A 92 14.40 -11.39 1.86
C SER A 92 13.28 -11.52 0.81
N ARG A 93 12.68 -10.39 0.39
CA ARG A 93 11.61 -10.35 -0.59
C ARG A 93 11.52 -8.97 -1.27
N ILE A 94 11.43 -8.97 -2.60
CA ILE A 94 11.10 -7.83 -3.45
C ILE A 94 9.58 -7.69 -3.48
N PRO A 95 8.99 -6.55 -3.09
CA PRO A 95 7.55 -6.36 -3.22
C PRO A 95 7.11 -6.37 -4.69
N LYS A 96 6.15 -7.21 -5.03
CA LYS A 96 5.54 -7.32 -6.37
C LYS A 96 4.12 -7.84 -6.25
N ASP A 97 3.23 -7.38 -7.12
CA ASP A 97 1.81 -7.79 -7.17
C ASP A 97 1.04 -7.56 -5.86
N GLU A 98 1.51 -6.62 -5.03
CA GLU A 98 0.93 -6.30 -3.73
C GLU A 98 0.72 -4.78 -3.56
N PRO A 99 -0.46 -4.33 -3.11
CA PRO A 99 -1.62 -5.13 -2.65
C PRO A 99 -2.49 -5.73 -3.77
N THR A 100 -2.25 -5.33 -5.02
CA THR A 100 -3.02 -5.75 -6.20
C THR A 100 -2.04 -6.19 -7.29
N SER A 101 -2.42 -7.17 -8.11
CA SER A 101 -1.58 -7.61 -9.23
C SER A 101 -1.27 -6.44 -10.19
N GLY A 102 -0.05 -6.44 -10.73
CA GLY A 102 0.51 -5.40 -11.60
C GLY A 102 1.23 -4.28 -10.86
N VAL A 103 1.18 -4.24 -9.52
CA VAL A 103 1.94 -3.25 -8.73
C VAL A 103 3.41 -3.68 -8.63
N THR A 104 4.31 -2.78 -9.03
CA THR A 104 5.76 -2.97 -8.95
C THR A 104 6.41 -1.81 -8.20
N TYR A 105 7.64 -2.04 -7.71
CA TYR A 105 8.42 -1.08 -6.94
C TYR A 105 9.77 -0.89 -7.62
N PRO A 106 9.84 -0.11 -8.72
CA PRO A 106 11.05 0.00 -9.51
C PRO A 106 12.19 0.57 -8.68
N TYR A 107 13.35 -0.07 -8.78
CA TYR A 107 14.60 0.33 -8.16
C TYR A 107 15.48 1.01 -9.21
N THR A 108 16.05 2.15 -8.86
CA THR A 108 17.04 2.86 -9.68
C THR A 108 18.23 3.23 -8.81
N VAL A 109 19.44 3.07 -9.35
CA VAL A 109 20.69 3.38 -8.64
C VAL A 109 21.54 4.33 -9.48
N ALA A 110 22.26 5.23 -8.81
CA ALA A 110 23.22 6.11 -9.47
C ALA A 110 24.39 5.30 -10.03
N ALA A 111 25.06 5.83 -11.06
CA ALA A 111 26.17 5.13 -11.72
C ALA A 111 27.36 4.86 -10.79
N ASP A 112 27.55 5.72 -9.79
CA ASP A 112 28.57 5.59 -8.74
C ASP A 112 28.14 4.65 -7.59
N LYS A 113 26.90 4.17 -7.60
CA LYS A 113 26.28 3.34 -6.56
C LYS A 113 26.26 3.98 -5.17
N ALA A 114 26.37 5.32 -5.11
CA ALA A 114 26.34 6.09 -3.86
C ALA A 114 24.93 6.58 -3.50
N SER A 115 23.95 6.44 -4.41
CA SER A 115 22.56 6.80 -4.15
C SER A 115 21.60 5.90 -4.89
N PHE A 116 20.43 5.65 -4.30
CA PHE A 116 19.35 4.92 -4.95
C PHE A 116 17.99 5.58 -4.73
N GLY A 117 17.06 5.20 -5.58
CA GLY A 117 15.66 5.52 -5.47
C GLY A 117 14.79 4.29 -5.64
N VAL A 118 13.67 4.28 -4.93
CA VAL A 118 12.60 3.30 -5.14
C VAL A 118 11.26 4.01 -5.03
N TYR A 119 10.31 3.66 -5.88
CA TYR A 119 9.00 4.31 -5.89
C TYR A 119 7.86 3.36 -6.20
N VAL A 120 6.64 3.79 -5.90
CA VAL A 120 5.39 3.12 -6.28
C VAL A 120 4.30 4.16 -6.49
N ASN A 121 3.51 4.02 -7.56
CA ASN A 121 2.41 4.94 -7.84
C ASN A 121 1.31 4.85 -6.77
N LYS A 122 0.68 5.97 -6.45
CA LYS A 122 -0.47 6.01 -5.54
C LYS A 122 -1.76 5.66 -6.28
N VAL A 123 -2.69 5.02 -5.58
CA VAL A 123 -4.03 4.72 -6.09
C VAL A 123 -5.10 5.66 -5.53
N SER A 124 -4.90 6.23 -4.33
CA SER A 124 -5.85 7.20 -3.77
C SER A 124 -5.75 8.58 -4.43
N GLU A 125 -4.60 8.90 -5.02
CA GLU A 125 -4.32 10.18 -5.68
C GLU A 125 -3.60 9.95 -7.02
N THR A 126 -4.34 10.06 -8.13
CA THR A 126 -3.79 9.92 -9.49
C THR A 126 -2.69 10.95 -9.75
N GLY A 127 -1.61 10.53 -10.42
CA GLY A 127 -0.49 11.41 -10.75
C GLY A 127 0.46 11.68 -9.59
N LYS A 128 0.34 10.93 -8.49
CA LYS A 128 1.31 10.94 -7.37
C LYS A 128 1.92 9.56 -7.15
N CYS A 129 3.10 9.52 -6.56
CA CYS A 129 3.76 8.30 -6.10
C CYS A 129 4.33 8.47 -4.70
N PHE A 130 4.52 7.36 -4.00
CA PHE A 130 5.44 7.28 -2.89
C PHE A 130 6.83 7.03 -3.44
N LYS A 131 7.81 7.77 -2.95
CA LYS A 131 9.21 7.66 -3.37
C LYS A 131 10.12 7.71 -2.16
N TYR A 132 11.08 6.81 -2.12
CA TYR A 132 12.20 6.83 -1.19
C TYR A 132 13.47 7.16 -1.98
N LEU A 133 14.29 8.05 -1.44
CA LEU A 133 15.66 8.26 -1.90
C LEU A 133 16.60 8.08 -0.71
N SER A 134 17.75 7.45 -0.93
CA SER A 134 18.78 7.31 0.10
C SER A 134 19.20 8.64 0.72
N VAL A 135 19.27 9.71 -0.09
CA VAL A 135 19.61 11.06 0.38
C VAL A 135 18.58 11.65 1.35
N TRP A 136 17.35 11.15 1.35
CA TRP A 136 16.30 11.60 2.27
C TRP A 136 16.20 10.74 3.53
N GLY A 137 16.53 9.45 3.43
CA GLY A 137 16.33 8.47 4.50
C GLY A 137 14.86 8.22 4.85
N LYS A 138 13.90 8.68 4.03
CA LYS A 138 12.46 8.58 4.28
C LYS A 138 11.63 8.60 3.00
N ILE A 139 10.39 8.12 3.11
CA ILE A 139 9.41 8.20 2.03
C ILE A 139 8.84 9.62 1.95
N LYS A 140 8.76 10.16 0.73
CA LYS A 140 8.04 11.38 0.38
C LYS A 140 6.99 11.08 -0.69
N VAL A 141 6.01 11.96 -0.83
CA VAL A 141 5.03 11.93 -1.92
C VAL A 141 5.48 12.88 -3.03
N CYS A 142 5.61 12.36 -4.24
CA CYS A 142 6.06 13.12 -5.41
C CYS A 142 5.00 13.15 -6.51
N PRO A 143 5.00 14.18 -7.39
CA PRO A 143 4.30 14.13 -8.68
C PRO A 143 4.85 13.01 -9.56
N SER A 144 4.02 12.42 -10.42
CA SER A 144 4.38 11.28 -11.28
C SER A 144 5.58 11.55 -12.19
N ALA A 145 5.77 12.80 -12.61
CA ALA A 145 6.91 13.23 -13.42
C ALA A 145 8.27 13.04 -12.71
N ASN A 146 8.27 13.01 -11.37
CA ASN A 146 9.47 13.01 -10.55
C ASN A 146 9.69 11.66 -9.83
N CYS A 147 8.94 10.61 -10.17
CA CYS A 147 9.04 9.33 -9.47
C CYS A 147 10.29 8.54 -9.84
N THR A 148 10.73 8.63 -11.10
CA THR A 148 11.80 7.79 -11.67
C THR A 148 13.21 8.34 -11.48
N GLU A 149 13.34 9.65 -11.27
CA GLU A 149 14.64 10.33 -11.14
C GLU A 149 15.30 10.08 -9.78
N ILE A 150 16.63 10.06 -9.70
CA ILE A 150 17.39 9.94 -8.44
C ILE A 150 17.94 11.31 -8.04
N VAL A 151 17.10 12.33 -8.07
CA VAL A 151 17.46 13.69 -7.67
C VAL A 151 16.55 14.18 -6.55
N ASP A 152 17.12 14.97 -5.65
CA ASP A 152 16.33 15.67 -4.64
C ASP A 152 15.48 16.74 -5.32
N ASN A 153 14.17 16.49 -5.37
CA ASN A 153 13.22 17.39 -5.98
C ASN A 153 12.36 18.05 -4.89
N VAL A 154 12.38 19.38 -4.84
CA VAL A 154 11.63 20.18 -3.86
C VAL A 154 10.11 19.99 -3.98
N ALA A 155 9.62 19.51 -5.13
CA ALA A 155 8.21 19.17 -5.32
C ALA A 155 7.76 17.91 -4.55
N CYS A 156 8.69 17.14 -3.98
CA CYS A 156 8.40 15.97 -3.16
C CYS A 156 8.28 16.37 -1.68
N ILE A 157 7.14 16.03 -1.05
CA ILE A 157 6.79 16.43 0.32
C ILE A 157 6.71 15.20 1.22
#